data_AF-A0A7G9YZI3-F1
#
_entry.id   AF-A0A7G9YZI3-F1
#
_cell.length_a   1.000
_cell.length_b   1.000
_cell.length_c   1.000
_cell.angle_alpha   90.00
_cell.angle_beta   90.00
_cell.angle_gamma   90.00
#
_symmetry.space_group_name_H-M   'P 1'
#
loop_
_entity.id
_entity.type
_entity.pdbx_description
1 polymer ?
#
loop_
_entity_poly.entity_id
_entity_poly.type
_entity_poly.pdbx_seq_one_letter_code
_entity_poly.pdbx_strand_id
1 'polypeptide(L)'
;MSKRRLTKEDILQGKERQEVLYVKEYDAEVVIRPLTDGELTEVFSLLGNVPLKEDGTPDISKMDVTKNFEALGLAASLGLVEPKLTVEEVSEMKFGVPEFIGTKVLEISGVTSSEEVKKKL
;
A
#
# COMPACT_ATOMS: atom_id res chain seq x y z
N MET A 1 13.13 22.10 -20.09
CA MET A 1 12.87 22.50 -18.69
C MET A 1 13.91 21.86 -17.80
N SER A 2 14.58 22.63 -16.92
CA SER A 2 15.53 22.06 -15.95
C SER A 2 14.76 21.25 -14.91
N LYS A 3 15.17 20.00 -14.64
CA LYS A 3 14.55 19.17 -13.61
C LYS A 3 14.92 19.71 -12.23
N ARG A 4 13.92 19.98 -11.38
CA ARG A 4 14.13 20.33 -9.97
C ARG A 4 14.80 19.14 -9.25
N ARG A 5 15.78 19.43 -8.38
CA ARG A 5 16.37 18.43 -7.47
C ARG A 5 15.49 18.29 -6.23
N LEU A 6 15.34 17.06 -5.72
CA LEU A 6 14.71 16.82 -4.43
C LEU A 6 15.47 17.55 -3.32
N THR A 7 14.75 18.21 -2.44
CA THR A 7 15.29 18.75 -1.19
C THR A 7 15.10 17.75 -0.06
N LYS A 8 15.76 18.02 1.08
CA LYS A 8 15.57 17.21 2.29
C LYS A 8 14.11 17.28 2.77
N GLU A 9 13.50 18.45 2.68
CA GLU A 9 12.12 18.70 3.05
C GLU A 9 11.17 17.86 2.18
N ASP A 10 11.42 17.80 0.86
CA ASP A 10 10.63 16.96 -0.05
C ASP A 10 10.65 15.47 0.35
N ILE A 11 11.81 14.97 0.79
CA ILE A 11 11.97 13.58 1.23
C ILE A 11 11.20 13.33 2.54
N LEU A 12 11.33 14.25 3.51
CA LEU A 12 10.68 14.12 4.81
C LEU A 12 9.16 14.27 4.72
N GLN A 13 8.66 15.09 3.80
CA GLN A 13 7.24 15.29 3.52
C GLN A 13 6.65 14.25 2.57
N GLY A 14 7.46 13.40 1.93
CA GLY A 14 6.99 12.43 0.94
C GLY A 14 5.87 11.51 1.47
N LYS A 15 5.91 11.18 2.77
CA LYS A 15 4.88 10.39 3.47
C LYS A 15 3.59 11.16 3.81
N GLU A 16 3.63 12.48 3.73
CA GLU A 16 2.49 13.36 4.07
C GLU A 16 1.57 13.59 2.87
N ARG A 17 1.92 13.06 1.69
CA ARG A 17 1.01 13.04 0.54
C ARG A 17 -0.24 12.24 0.91
N GLN A 18 -1.40 12.86 0.78
CA GLN A 18 -2.69 12.25 1.02
C GLN A 18 -3.47 12.13 -0.27
N GLU A 19 -4.22 11.03 -0.40
CA GLU A 19 -5.15 10.79 -1.51
C GLU A 19 -6.50 10.36 -0.95
N VAL A 20 -7.56 10.87 -1.57
CA VAL A 20 -8.93 10.46 -1.26
C VAL A 20 -9.24 9.21 -2.07
N LEU A 21 -9.61 8.14 -1.38
CA LEU A 21 -10.00 6.87 -1.96
C LEU A 21 -11.48 6.62 -1.71
N TYR A 22 -12.23 6.44 -2.78
CA TYR A 22 -13.64 6.05 -2.71
C TYR A 22 -13.77 4.54 -2.46
N VAL A 23 -14.58 4.16 -1.48
CA VAL A 23 -14.85 2.77 -1.08
C VAL A 23 -16.31 2.43 -1.35
N LYS A 24 -16.53 1.66 -2.42
CA LYS A 24 -17.86 1.35 -2.95
C LYS A 24 -18.76 0.63 -1.95
N GLU A 25 -18.19 -0.26 -1.14
CA GLU A 25 -18.91 -1.08 -0.18
C GLU A 25 -19.54 -0.24 0.94
N TYR A 26 -19.04 0.98 1.17
CA TYR A 26 -19.57 1.92 2.14
C TYR A 26 -20.22 3.15 1.51
N ASP A 27 -20.17 3.29 0.16
CA ASP A 27 -20.63 4.48 -0.56
C ASP A 27 -20.01 5.77 0.02
N ALA A 28 -18.73 5.70 0.39
CA ALA A 28 -18.04 6.73 1.17
C ALA A 28 -16.56 6.84 0.78
N GLU A 29 -15.91 7.90 1.27
CA GLU A 29 -14.49 8.18 1.01
C GLU A 29 -13.64 8.00 2.28
N VAL A 30 -12.39 7.60 2.07
CA VAL A 30 -11.34 7.56 3.08
C VAL A 30 -10.12 8.33 2.59
N VAL A 31 -9.25 8.76 3.50
CA VAL A 31 -7.98 9.40 3.17
C VAL A 31 -6.85 8.41 3.43
N ILE A 32 -6.01 8.18 2.42
CA ILE A 32 -4.83 7.30 2.50
C ILE A 32 -3.55 8.06 2.22
N ARG A 33 -2.41 7.51 2.67
CA ARG A 33 -1.06 8.02 2.40
C ARG A 33 -0.11 6.89 1.97
N PRO A 34 1.01 7.20 1.30
CA PRO A 34 2.04 6.21 1.06
C PRO A 34 2.73 5.80 2.37
N LEU A 35 3.21 4.57 2.37
CA LEU A 35 4.03 4.00 3.42
C LEU A 35 5.49 4.39 3.22
N THR A 36 6.19 4.52 4.34
CA THR A 36 7.64 4.66 4.38
C THR A 36 8.33 3.31 4.18
N ASP A 37 9.63 3.34 3.85
CA ASP A 37 10.45 2.13 3.70
C ASP A 37 10.41 1.21 4.94
N GLY A 38 10.41 1.80 6.15
CA GLY A 38 10.29 1.06 7.40
C GLY A 38 8.94 0.35 7.54
N GLU A 39 7.84 1.04 7.21
CA GLU A 39 6.49 0.48 7.25
C GLU A 39 6.30 -0.63 6.19
N LEU A 40 6.88 -0.45 5.00
CA LEU A 40 6.89 -1.49 3.97
C LEU A 40 7.67 -2.73 4.44
N THR A 41 8.79 -2.54 5.15
CA THR A 41 9.55 -3.64 5.73
C THR A 41 8.71 -4.42 6.75
N GLU A 42 7.92 -3.73 7.58
CA GLU A 42 6.98 -4.36 8.52
C GLU A 42 5.89 -5.17 7.79
N VAL A 43 5.31 -4.61 6.73
CA VAL A 43 4.30 -5.31 5.90
C VAL A 43 4.88 -6.55 5.24
N PHE A 44 6.06 -6.46 4.63
CA PHE A 44 6.66 -7.59 3.91
C PHE A 44 7.22 -8.67 4.83
N SER A 45 7.58 -8.34 6.07
CA SER A 45 8.06 -9.35 7.02
C SER A 45 6.96 -10.33 7.45
N LEU A 46 5.68 -9.94 7.37
CA LEU A 46 4.55 -10.86 7.54
C LEU A 46 4.47 -11.94 6.44
N LEU A 47 4.90 -11.59 5.22
CA LEU A 47 4.87 -12.50 4.08
C LEU A 47 5.94 -13.61 4.18
N GLY A 48 6.93 -13.48 5.07
CA GLY A 48 7.98 -14.46 5.29
C GLY A 48 8.99 -14.53 4.14
N ASN A 49 9.47 -15.72 3.79
CA ASN A 49 10.34 -15.91 2.62
C ASN A 49 9.54 -15.69 1.33
N VAL A 50 9.48 -14.45 0.90
CA VAL A 50 8.92 -14.07 -0.38
C VAL A 50 9.90 -14.45 -1.49
N PRO A 51 9.53 -15.37 -2.39
CA PRO A 51 10.34 -15.61 -3.58
C PRO A 51 10.44 -14.30 -4.36
N LEU A 52 11.64 -13.88 -4.73
CA LEU A 52 11.80 -12.72 -5.60
C LEU A 52 11.63 -13.18 -7.05
N LYS A 53 11.03 -12.31 -7.87
CA LYS A 53 11.11 -12.39 -9.33
C LYS A 53 12.54 -12.05 -9.77
N GLU A 54 12.85 -12.33 -11.03
CA GLU A 54 14.16 -12.07 -11.62
C GLU A 54 14.56 -10.58 -11.61
N ASP A 55 13.59 -9.68 -11.47
CA ASP A 55 13.78 -8.22 -11.38
C ASP A 55 14.00 -7.71 -9.95
N GLY A 56 14.03 -8.60 -8.95
CA GLY A 56 14.18 -8.25 -7.53
C GLY A 56 12.90 -7.82 -6.84
N THR A 57 11.74 -7.84 -7.51
CA THR A 57 10.45 -7.57 -6.90
C THR A 57 9.83 -8.83 -6.27
N PRO A 58 8.98 -8.70 -5.25
CA PRO A 58 8.19 -9.80 -4.69
C PRO A 58 7.37 -10.62 -5.71
N ASP A 59 7.50 -11.96 -5.70
CA ASP A 59 6.63 -12.89 -6.41
C ASP A 59 5.38 -13.23 -5.58
N ILE A 60 4.42 -12.30 -5.65
CA ILE A 60 3.09 -12.37 -5.01
C ILE A 60 2.27 -13.62 -5.40
N SER A 61 2.59 -14.29 -6.52
CA SER A 61 1.81 -15.46 -7.00
C SER A 61 2.07 -16.75 -6.22
N LYS A 62 3.15 -16.80 -5.43
CA LYS A 62 3.57 -17.97 -4.65
C LYS A 62 3.38 -17.77 -3.14
N MET A 63 2.67 -16.73 -2.74
CA MET A 63 2.45 -16.40 -1.33
C MET A 63 1.29 -17.20 -0.72
N ASP A 64 1.38 -17.45 0.59
CA ASP A 64 0.26 -17.91 1.39
C ASP A 64 -0.84 -16.86 1.38
N VAL A 65 -2.03 -17.25 0.95
CA VAL A 65 -3.20 -16.37 0.82
C VAL A 65 -3.55 -15.71 2.15
N THR A 66 -3.38 -16.42 3.28
CA THR A 66 -3.67 -15.90 4.62
C THR A 66 -2.70 -14.79 5.00
N LYS A 67 -1.41 -15.00 4.75
CA LYS A 67 -0.36 -13.99 5.02
C LYS A 67 -0.51 -12.77 4.11
N ASN A 68 -0.97 -12.97 2.89
CA ASN A 68 -1.28 -11.88 1.99
C ASN A 68 -2.42 -11.00 2.53
N PHE A 69 -3.48 -11.62 3.08
CA PHE A 69 -4.56 -10.87 3.73
C PHE A 69 -4.08 -10.09 4.96
N GLU A 70 -3.26 -10.70 5.81
CA GLU A 70 -2.68 -10.03 6.98
C GLU A 70 -1.79 -8.84 6.58
N ALA A 71 -0.94 -9.02 5.57
CA ALA A 71 -0.07 -7.97 5.05
C ALA A 71 -0.88 -6.80 4.47
N LEU A 72 -1.93 -7.09 3.70
CA LEU A 72 -2.82 -6.06 3.15
C LEU A 72 -3.62 -5.34 4.24
N GLY A 73 -4.09 -6.06 5.25
CA GLY A 73 -4.76 -5.48 6.42
C GLY A 73 -3.82 -4.54 7.20
N LEU A 74 -2.57 -4.95 7.42
CA LEU A 74 -1.56 -4.11 8.05
C LEU A 74 -1.28 -2.86 7.20
N ALA A 75 -1.09 -3.03 5.88
CA ALA A 75 -0.87 -1.90 4.98
C ALA A 75 -2.04 -0.91 5.01
N ALA A 76 -3.28 -1.40 5.04
CA ALA A 76 -4.46 -0.56 5.18
C ALA A 76 -4.46 0.23 6.50
N SER A 77 -4.19 -0.41 7.63
CA SER A 77 -4.15 0.27 8.95
C SER A 77 -3.05 1.35 9.01
N LEU A 78 -1.86 1.07 8.46
CA LEU A 78 -0.76 2.03 8.44
C LEU A 78 -1.00 3.22 7.49
N GLY A 79 -1.64 2.95 6.35
CA GLY A 79 -1.89 3.92 5.29
C GLY A 79 -3.14 4.76 5.47
N LEU A 80 -4.13 4.31 6.26
CA LEU A 80 -5.35 5.06 6.55
C LEU A 80 -5.08 6.25 7.46
N VAL A 81 -5.43 7.44 6.98
CA VAL A 81 -5.32 8.70 7.71
C VAL A 81 -6.68 9.07 8.31
N GLU A 82 -7.75 8.99 7.51
CA GLU A 82 -9.11 9.31 7.95
C GLU A 82 -10.13 8.32 7.34
N PRO A 83 -10.89 7.56 8.15
CA PRO A 83 -10.72 7.41 9.59
C PRO A 83 -9.41 6.67 9.92
N LYS A 84 -8.79 7.01 11.05
CA LYS A 84 -7.63 6.28 11.56
C LYS A 84 -8.11 5.04 12.30
N LEU A 85 -7.67 3.86 11.85
CA LEU A 85 -8.10 2.56 12.38
C LEU A 85 -6.90 1.69 12.77
N THR A 86 -7.04 0.91 13.85
CA THR A 86 -6.07 -0.15 14.19
C THR A 86 -6.23 -1.37 13.29
N VAL A 87 -5.29 -2.31 13.34
CA VAL A 87 -5.35 -3.56 12.56
C VAL A 87 -6.60 -4.38 12.94
N GLU A 88 -6.94 -4.39 14.23
CA GLU A 88 -8.12 -5.07 14.75
C GLU A 88 -9.39 -4.41 14.20
N GLU A 89 -9.49 -3.08 14.21
CA GLU A 89 -10.64 -2.36 13.66
C GLU A 89 -10.76 -2.54 12.14
N VAL A 90 -9.64 -2.60 11.42
CA VAL A 90 -9.60 -2.92 9.99
C VAL A 90 -10.13 -4.34 9.73
N SER A 91 -9.85 -5.30 10.61
CA SER A 91 -10.33 -6.69 10.45
C SER A 91 -11.85 -6.84 10.58
N GLU A 92 -12.52 -5.87 11.21
CA GLU A 92 -13.98 -5.81 11.36
C GLU A 92 -14.69 -5.13 10.18
N MET A 93 -13.93 -4.64 9.19
CA MET A 93 -14.50 -4.04 7.97
C MET A 93 -15.21 -5.10 7.12
N LYS A 94 -16.04 -4.62 6.17
CA LYS A 94 -16.66 -5.50 5.17
C LYS A 94 -15.58 -6.28 4.43
N PHE A 95 -15.83 -7.57 4.23
CA PHE A 95 -14.94 -8.47 3.50
C PHE A 95 -14.49 -7.86 2.16
N GLY A 96 -13.19 -7.91 1.87
CA GLY A 96 -12.59 -7.37 0.65
C GLY A 96 -12.18 -5.90 0.72
N VAL A 97 -12.67 -5.14 1.71
CA VAL A 97 -12.34 -3.71 1.84
C VAL A 97 -10.92 -3.48 2.37
N PRO A 98 -10.44 -4.16 3.43
CA PRO A 98 -9.05 -4.04 3.87
C PRO A 98 -8.05 -4.30 2.74
N GLU A 99 -8.33 -5.31 1.91
CA GLU A 99 -7.49 -5.71 0.79
C GLU A 99 -7.46 -4.64 -0.30
N PHE A 100 -8.61 -4.07 -0.62
CA PHE A 100 -8.72 -2.98 -1.59
C PHE A 100 -7.93 -1.76 -1.13
N ILE A 101 -8.12 -1.32 0.12
CA ILE A 101 -7.41 -0.17 0.69
C ILE A 101 -5.91 -0.45 0.77
N GLY A 102 -5.51 -1.60 1.32
CA GLY A 102 -4.12 -2.00 1.45
C GLY A 102 -3.41 -2.06 0.10
N THR A 103 -4.07 -2.60 -0.93
CA THR A 103 -3.54 -2.61 -2.30
C THR A 103 -3.31 -1.20 -2.82
N LYS A 104 -4.27 -0.29 -2.63
CA LYS A 104 -4.15 1.12 -3.04
C LYS A 104 -3.02 1.84 -2.30
N VAL A 105 -2.87 1.59 -1.00
CA VAL A 105 -1.77 2.10 -0.20
C VAL A 105 -0.42 1.62 -0.75
N LEU A 106 -0.27 0.34 -1.07
CA LEU A 106 0.96 -0.20 -1.65
C LEU A 106 1.26 0.35 -3.04
N GLU A 107 0.24 0.55 -3.88
CA GLU A 107 0.35 1.20 -5.20
C GLU A 107 0.93 2.61 -5.08
N ILE A 108 0.34 3.47 -4.23
CA ILE A 108 0.82 4.86 -4.06
C ILE A 108 2.18 4.93 -3.33
N SER A 109 2.55 3.86 -2.62
CA SER A 109 3.88 3.68 -2.01
C SER A 109 4.94 3.22 -3.02
N GLY A 110 4.56 2.93 -4.27
CA GLY A 110 5.48 2.54 -5.33
C GLY A 110 5.87 1.06 -5.33
N VAL A 111 5.16 0.21 -4.58
CA VAL A 111 5.40 -1.26 -4.57
C VAL A 111 4.86 -1.91 -5.84
N THR A 112 3.76 -1.39 -6.37
CA THR A 112 3.15 -1.87 -7.60
C THR A 112 3.08 -0.71 -8.58
N SER A 113 3.74 -0.88 -9.73
CA SER A 113 3.68 0.13 -10.77
C SER A 113 2.42 -0.10 -11.60
N SER A 114 1.48 0.85 -11.54
CA SER A 114 0.45 0.97 -12.59
C SER A 114 1.07 1.20 -13.98
N GLU A 115 2.38 1.47 -14.06
CA GLU A 115 3.14 1.65 -15.29
C GLU A 115 3.46 0.35 -16.04
N GLU A 116 3.39 -0.83 -15.41
CA GLU A 116 3.55 -2.10 -16.14
C GLU A 116 2.33 -2.45 -17.03
N VAL A 117 1.17 -1.83 -16.79
CA VAL A 117 -0.04 -2.03 -17.61
C VAL A 117 -0.09 -1.10 -18.83
N LYS A 118 0.67 0.00 -18.85
CA LYS A 118 0.67 0.98 -19.97
C LYS A 118 1.77 0.77 -21.01
N LYS A 119 2.59 -0.28 -20.91
CA LYS A 119 3.66 -0.56 -21.89
C LYS A 119 3.33 -1.64 -22.94
N LYS A 120 2.07 -2.08 -23.02
CA LYS A 120 1.56 -3.01 -24.06
C LYS A 120 0.20 -2.59 -24.62
N LEU A 121 0.08 -1.35 -25.08
CA LEU A 121 -0.96 -0.93 -26.03
C LEU A 121 -0.33 -0.05 -27.11
#